data_AF-D3T6E8-F1
#
_entry.id   AF-D3T6E8-F1
#
_cell.length_a   1.000
_cell.length_b   1.000
_cell.length_c   1.000
_cell.angle_alpha   90.00
_cell.angle_beta   90.00
_cell.angle_gamma   90.00
#
_symmetry.space_group_name_H-M   'P 1'
#
loop_
_entity.id
_entity.type
_entity.pdbx_description
1 polymer ?
#
loop_
_entity_poly.entity_id
_entity_poly.type
_entity_poly.pdbx_seq_one_letter_code
_entity_poly.pdbx_strand_id
1 'polypeptide(L)'
;MQGIAKIKEKIFEEAAEQKKRIIENAKKEATEILEKAGKQAAQLKADAEEKAKKAAGEEKRKILSIAELEERKRYLEAKQDLINEAFVRAENKLLNLEPEKYRDLVYHMILAATVDGNEEIVVSEDDKGKITHELLAKVNEALKRQGKAGNIRFSGEKRTIKGGFILKSATVEVNCTFDYLLKAQREELETEVARILFEE
;
A
#
# COMPACT_ATOMS: atom_id res chain seq x y z
N MET A 1 76.84 64.21 -46.68
CA MET A 1 75.52 63.63 -47.03
C MET A 1 75.38 62.13 -46.73
N GLN A 2 76.47 61.32 -46.65
CA GLN A 2 76.37 59.86 -46.42
C GLN A 2 75.98 59.42 -44.99
N GLY A 3 76.21 60.25 -43.96
CA GLY A 3 75.90 59.88 -42.57
C GLY A 3 74.39 59.83 -42.25
N ILE A 4 73.61 60.74 -42.82
CA ILE A 4 72.15 60.82 -42.61
C ILE A 4 71.43 59.62 -43.26
N ALA A 5 71.92 59.17 -44.41
CA ALA A 5 71.38 57.99 -45.10
C ALA A 5 71.56 56.70 -44.28
N LYS A 6 72.76 56.49 -43.71
CA LYS A 6 73.04 55.33 -42.84
C LYS A 6 72.21 55.34 -41.55
N ILE A 7 71.96 56.52 -40.95
CA ILE A 7 71.10 56.63 -39.76
C ILE A 7 69.65 56.27 -40.11
N LYS A 8 69.15 56.73 -41.27
CA LYS A 8 67.81 56.35 -41.76
C LYS A 8 67.66 54.85 -41.98
N GLU A 9 68.62 54.22 -42.65
CA GLU A 9 68.63 52.77 -42.85
C GLU A 9 68.57 52.01 -41.53
N LYS A 10 69.42 52.41 -40.57
CA LYS A 10 69.47 51.76 -39.25
C LYS A 10 68.16 51.90 -38.47
N ILE A 11 67.51 53.06 -38.54
CA ILE A 11 66.18 53.28 -37.94
C ILE A 11 65.11 52.39 -38.60
N PHE A 12 65.15 52.23 -39.92
CA PHE A 12 64.21 51.35 -40.63
C PHE A 12 64.44 49.88 -40.31
N GLU A 13 65.70 49.46 -40.20
CA GLU A 13 66.09 48.10 -39.80
C GLU A 13 65.62 47.79 -38.37
N GLU A 14 65.90 48.69 -37.42
CA GLU A 14 65.45 48.58 -36.04
C GLU A 14 63.92 48.55 -35.95
N ALA A 15 63.22 49.41 -36.68
CA ALA A 15 61.75 49.43 -36.71
C ALA A 15 61.15 48.14 -37.33
N ALA A 16 61.80 47.58 -38.36
CA ALA A 16 61.37 46.33 -38.99
C ALA A 16 61.56 45.14 -38.05
N GLU A 17 62.71 45.06 -37.36
CA GLU A 17 63.00 44.07 -36.32
C GLU A 17 61.99 44.16 -35.18
N GLN A 18 61.69 45.38 -34.71
CA GLN A 18 60.76 45.62 -33.61
C GLN A 18 59.32 45.26 -34.00
N LYS A 19 58.89 45.60 -35.21
CA LYS A 19 57.60 45.15 -35.77
C LYS A 19 57.52 43.62 -35.81
N LYS A 20 58.59 42.96 -36.26
CA LYS A 20 58.63 41.49 -36.36
C LYS A 20 58.49 40.83 -34.98
N ARG A 21 59.22 41.36 -33.98
CA ARG A 21 59.11 40.90 -32.58
C ARG A 21 57.72 41.10 -32.00
N ILE A 22 57.07 42.25 -32.23
CA ILE A 22 55.70 42.51 -31.76
C ILE A 22 54.72 41.50 -32.36
N ILE A 23 54.82 41.23 -33.66
CA ILE A 23 53.94 40.26 -34.34
C ILE A 23 54.19 38.84 -33.84
N GLU A 24 55.44 38.44 -33.64
CA GLU A 24 55.78 37.11 -33.10
C GLU A 24 55.27 36.94 -31.67
N ASN A 25 55.43 37.95 -30.81
CA ASN A 25 54.93 37.91 -29.44
C ASN A 25 53.40 37.86 -29.42
N ALA A 26 52.71 38.69 -30.21
CA ALA A 26 51.25 38.67 -30.30
C ALA A 26 50.72 37.31 -30.82
N LYS A 27 51.42 36.68 -31.77
CA LYS A 27 51.08 35.32 -32.24
C LYS A 27 51.26 34.29 -31.15
N LYS A 28 52.37 34.34 -30.40
CA LYS A 28 52.64 33.43 -29.27
C LYS A 28 51.56 33.57 -28.20
N GLU A 29 51.25 34.79 -27.79
CA GLU A 29 50.19 35.08 -26.81
C GLU A 29 48.83 34.56 -27.29
N ALA A 30 48.49 34.77 -28.58
CA ALA A 30 47.25 34.24 -29.14
C ALA A 30 47.18 32.71 -29.11
N THR A 31 48.27 32.00 -29.44
CA THR A 31 48.33 30.53 -29.30
C THR A 31 48.21 30.08 -27.85
N GLU A 32 48.88 30.75 -26.90
CA GLU A 32 48.78 30.40 -25.48
C GLU A 32 47.37 30.60 -24.92
N ILE A 33 46.69 31.69 -25.31
CA ILE A 33 45.29 31.93 -24.94
C ILE A 33 44.39 30.82 -25.50
N LEU A 34 44.56 30.48 -26.77
CA LEU A 34 43.76 29.43 -27.43
C LEU A 34 44.00 28.06 -26.79
N GLU A 35 45.24 27.69 -26.50
CA GLU A 35 45.56 26.44 -25.82
C GLU A 35 44.96 26.38 -24.41
N LYS A 36 45.07 27.47 -23.65
CA LYS A 36 44.51 27.55 -22.30
C LYS A 36 42.99 27.45 -22.33
N ALA A 37 42.33 28.18 -23.22
CA ALA A 37 40.88 28.11 -23.42
C ALA A 37 40.45 26.71 -23.87
N GLY A 38 41.21 26.07 -24.77
CA GLY A 38 40.95 24.71 -25.24
C GLY A 38 41.05 23.67 -24.11
N LYS A 39 42.08 23.77 -23.26
CA LYS A 39 42.23 22.92 -22.07
C LYS A 39 41.08 23.12 -21.07
N GLN A 40 40.71 24.37 -20.81
CA GLN A 40 39.58 24.69 -19.92
C GLN A 40 38.24 24.16 -20.46
N ALA A 41 37.98 24.32 -21.76
CA ALA A 41 36.78 23.81 -22.40
C ALA A 41 36.72 22.27 -22.36
N ALA A 42 37.85 21.59 -22.60
CA ALA A 42 37.95 20.14 -22.50
C ALA A 42 37.68 19.64 -21.08
N GLN A 43 38.25 20.30 -20.06
CA GLN A 43 38.01 19.95 -18.66
C GLN A 43 36.54 20.14 -18.27
N LEU A 44 35.95 21.29 -18.63
CA LEU A 44 34.55 21.58 -18.32
C LEU A 44 33.60 20.59 -19.00
N LYS A 45 33.90 20.18 -20.22
CA LYS A 45 33.16 19.12 -20.92
C LYS A 45 33.27 17.78 -20.21
N ALA A 46 34.48 17.37 -19.82
CA ALA A 46 34.70 16.12 -19.09
C ALA A 46 33.95 16.11 -17.75
N ASP A 47 34.03 17.19 -16.98
CA ASP A 47 33.33 17.34 -15.69
C ASP A 47 31.80 17.29 -15.88
N ALA A 48 31.28 17.94 -16.93
CA ALA A 48 29.86 17.94 -17.25
C ALA A 48 29.38 16.53 -17.65
N GLU A 49 30.15 15.82 -18.48
CA GLU A 49 29.85 14.43 -18.87
C GLU A 49 29.87 13.48 -17.67
N GLU A 50 30.84 13.61 -16.77
CA GLU A 50 30.92 12.78 -15.56
C GLU A 50 29.71 13.04 -14.63
N LYS A 51 29.37 14.31 -14.40
CA LYS A 51 28.19 14.70 -13.62
C LYS A 51 26.90 14.16 -14.23
N ALA A 52 26.74 14.30 -15.56
CA ALA A 52 25.58 13.79 -16.27
C ALA A 52 25.47 12.26 -16.16
N LYS A 53 26.58 11.52 -16.29
CA LYS A 53 26.62 10.06 -16.13
C LYS A 53 26.24 9.64 -14.70
N LYS A 54 26.75 10.33 -13.68
CA LYS A 54 26.38 10.07 -12.28
C LYS A 54 24.89 10.31 -12.03
N ALA A 55 24.38 11.46 -12.46
CA ALA A 55 22.96 11.81 -12.32
C ALA A 55 22.05 10.81 -13.07
N ALA A 56 22.41 10.41 -14.29
CA ALA A 56 21.65 9.41 -15.04
C ALA A 56 21.66 8.04 -14.34
N GLY A 57 22.79 7.65 -13.72
CA GLY A 57 22.89 6.42 -12.94
C GLY A 57 22.03 6.45 -11.67
N GLU A 58 22.01 7.58 -10.97
CA GLU A 58 21.14 7.80 -9.80
C GLU A 58 19.66 7.75 -10.17
N GLU A 59 19.26 8.45 -11.23
CA GLU A 59 17.87 8.47 -11.68
C GLU A 59 17.43 7.08 -12.15
N LYS A 60 18.29 6.35 -12.87
CA LYS A 60 18.01 4.95 -13.24
C LYS A 60 17.77 4.09 -12.02
N ARG A 61 18.63 4.17 -10.99
CA ARG A 61 18.45 3.40 -9.74
C ARG A 61 17.13 3.74 -9.07
N LYS A 62 16.81 5.03 -8.97
CA LYS A 62 15.55 5.51 -8.40
C LYS A 62 14.32 4.97 -9.14
N ILE A 63 14.32 5.03 -10.48
CA ILE A 63 13.23 4.50 -11.31
C ILE A 63 13.03 3.01 -11.05
N LEU A 64 14.12 2.23 -11.02
CA LEU A 64 14.05 0.79 -10.77
C LEU A 64 13.50 0.48 -9.37
N SER A 65 13.99 1.16 -8.33
CA SER A 65 13.50 0.96 -6.96
C SER A 65 12.02 1.34 -6.80
N ILE A 66 11.56 2.39 -7.48
CA ILE A 66 10.13 2.74 -7.49
C ILE A 66 9.31 1.65 -8.19
N ALA A 67 9.77 1.17 -9.35
CA ALA A 67 9.08 0.13 -10.09
C ALA A 67 8.97 -1.19 -9.30
N GLU A 68 10.04 -1.60 -8.61
CA GLU A 68 10.03 -2.78 -7.72
C GLU A 68 9.06 -2.62 -6.56
N LEU A 69 9.04 -1.44 -5.93
CA LEU A 69 8.12 -1.16 -4.82
C LEU A 69 6.65 -1.18 -5.29
N GLU A 70 6.36 -0.59 -6.45
CA GLU A 70 5.03 -0.59 -7.05
C GLU A 70 4.56 -1.99 -7.43
N GLU A 71 5.45 -2.82 -7.98
CA GLU A 71 5.16 -4.21 -8.30
C GLU A 71 4.80 -5.00 -7.04
N ARG A 72 5.65 -4.91 -6.01
CA ARG A 72 5.40 -5.58 -4.73
C ARG A 72 4.10 -5.10 -4.09
N LYS A 73 3.81 -3.80 -4.16
CA LYS A 73 2.56 -3.23 -3.66
C LYS A 73 1.35 -3.84 -4.39
N ARG A 74 1.35 -3.82 -5.73
CA ARG A 74 0.25 -4.40 -6.53
C ARG A 74 0.04 -5.88 -6.24
N TYR A 75 1.14 -6.63 -6.08
CA TYR A 75 1.08 -8.05 -5.75
C TYR A 75 0.44 -8.30 -4.38
N LEU A 76 0.84 -7.54 -3.35
CA LEU A 76 0.26 -7.66 -2.01
C LEU A 76 -1.20 -7.20 -1.97
N GLU A 77 -1.57 -6.14 -2.69
CA GLU A 77 -2.96 -5.70 -2.83
C GLU A 77 -3.82 -6.80 -3.46
N ALA A 78 -3.35 -7.43 -4.54
CA ALA A 78 -4.06 -8.55 -5.17
C ALA A 78 -4.22 -9.75 -4.23
N LYS A 79 -3.19 -10.10 -3.43
CA LYS A 79 -3.31 -11.15 -2.39
C LYS A 79 -4.37 -10.78 -1.37
N GLN A 80 -4.37 -9.54 -0.89
CA GLN A 80 -5.34 -9.07 0.10
C GLN A 80 -6.78 -9.11 -0.45
N ASP A 81 -6.97 -8.75 -1.71
CA ASP A 81 -8.27 -8.77 -2.39
C ASP A 81 -8.83 -10.20 -2.50
N LEU A 82 -7.98 -11.18 -2.81
CA LEU A 82 -8.38 -12.59 -2.85
C LEU A 82 -8.76 -13.12 -1.45
N ILE A 83 -8.02 -12.74 -0.42
CA ILE A 83 -8.38 -13.06 0.98
C ILE A 83 -9.72 -12.41 1.33
N ASN A 84 -9.90 -11.12 1.04
CA ASN A 84 -11.17 -10.41 1.25
C ASN A 84 -12.33 -11.14 0.56
N GLU A 85 -12.14 -11.54 -0.69
CA GLU A 85 -13.14 -12.27 -1.46
C GLU A 85 -13.48 -13.62 -0.80
N ALA A 86 -12.50 -14.35 -0.26
CA ALA A 86 -12.75 -15.59 0.47
C ALA A 86 -13.65 -15.37 1.70
N PHE A 87 -13.40 -14.33 2.49
CA PHE A 87 -14.26 -13.99 3.64
C PHE A 87 -15.67 -13.56 3.21
N VAL A 88 -15.80 -12.76 2.15
CA VAL A 88 -17.10 -12.37 1.60
C VAL A 88 -17.88 -13.60 1.10
N ARG A 89 -17.20 -14.53 0.43
CA ARG A 89 -17.80 -15.81 0.00
C ARG A 89 -18.20 -16.68 1.18
N ALA A 90 -17.43 -16.68 2.28
CA ALA A 90 -17.77 -17.39 3.51
C ALA A 90 -19.02 -16.80 4.17
N GLU A 91 -19.10 -15.48 4.32
CA GLU A 91 -20.30 -14.78 4.82
C GLU A 91 -21.53 -15.15 3.99
N ASN A 92 -21.42 -15.05 2.65
CA ASN A 92 -22.50 -15.39 1.75
C ASN A 92 -22.92 -16.86 1.85
N LYS A 93 -21.97 -17.79 2.07
CA LYS A 93 -22.31 -19.20 2.30
C LYS A 93 -23.08 -19.40 3.60
N LEU A 94 -22.71 -18.71 4.69
CA LEU A 94 -23.43 -18.77 5.96
C LEU A 94 -24.86 -18.23 5.84
N LEU A 95 -25.04 -17.11 5.13
CA LEU A 95 -26.35 -16.50 4.90
C LEU A 95 -27.30 -17.39 4.08
N ASN A 96 -26.73 -18.16 3.16
CA ASN A 96 -27.45 -19.04 2.23
C ASN A 96 -27.39 -20.52 2.61
N LEU A 97 -27.08 -20.86 3.87
CA LEU A 97 -27.18 -22.23 4.35
C LEU A 97 -28.61 -22.76 4.20
N GLU A 98 -28.73 -24.07 3.97
CA GLU A 98 -30.02 -24.76 4.01
C GLU A 98 -30.71 -24.51 5.36
N PRO A 99 -32.04 -24.30 5.39
CA PRO A 99 -32.75 -23.87 6.61
C PRO A 99 -32.49 -24.72 7.85
N GLU A 100 -32.38 -26.04 7.70
CA GLU A 100 -32.11 -26.98 8.78
C GLU A 100 -30.71 -26.79 9.36
N LYS A 101 -29.68 -26.67 8.51
CA LYS A 101 -28.29 -26.43 8.92
C LYS A 101 -28.12 -25.04 9.53
N TYR A 102 -28.83 -24.04 8.99
CA TYR A 102 -28.85 -22.69 9.54
C TYR A 102 -29.42 -22.70 10.97
N ARG A 103 -30.55 -23.36 11.18
CA ARG A 103 -31.19 -23.49 12.50
C ARG A 103 -30.30 -24.20 13.51
N ASP A 104 -29.63 -25.28 13.09
CA ASP A 104 -28.70 -26.02 13.93
C ASP A 104 -27.50 -25.16 14.36
N LEU A 105 -26.90 -24.45 13.40
CA LEU A 105 -25.83 -23.49 13.67
C LEU A 105 -26.28 -22.41 14.68
N VAL A 106 -27.41 -21.77 14.41
CA VAL A 106 -27.95 -20.71 15.30
C VAL A 106 -28.31 -21.27 16.68
N TYR A 107 -28.86 -22.48 16.77
CA TYR A 107 -29.14 -23.14 18.05
C TYR A 107 -27.88 -23.23 18.92
N HIS A 108 -26.79 -23.74 18.35
CA HIS A 108 -25.52 -23.85 19.05
C HIS A 108 -24.92 -22.49 19.40
N MET A 109 -25.02 -21.52 18.49
CA MET A 109 -24.55 -20.15 18.74
C MET A 109 -25.30 -19.49 19.89
N ILE A 110 -26.63 -19.62 19.96
CA ILE A 110 -27.41 -19.02 21.05
C ILE A 110 -27.00 -19.64 22.38
N LEU A 111 -26.89 -20.98 22.46
CA LEU A 111 -26.46 -21.64 23.69
C LEU A 111 -25.08 -21.19 24.17
N ALA A 112 -24.14 -20.98 23.24
CA ALA A 112 -22.80 -20.51 23.55
C ALA A 112 -22.77 -19.03 23.98
N ALA A 113 -23.60 -18.19 23.37
CA ALA A 113 -23.63 -16.75 23.62
C ALA A 113 -24.53 -16.32 24.79
N THR A 114 -25.43 -17.19 25.24
CA THR A 114 -26.36 -16.90 26.35
C THR A 114 -25.59 -16.75 27.66
N VAL A 115 -25.89 -15.69 28.42
CA VAL A 115 -25.29 -15.42 29.73
C VAL A 115 -26.17 -15.98 30.84
N ASP A 116 -27.39 -15.47 30.98
CA ASP A 116 -28.31 -15.80 32.09
C ASP A 116 -29.60 -16.52 31.64
N GLY A 117 -29.93 -16.46 30.34
CA GLY A 117 -31.11 -17.07 29.76
C GLY A 117 -32.38 -16.22 29.83
N ASN A 118 -32.31 -14.93 30.18
CA ASN A 118 -33.43 -13.98 30.16
C ASN A 118 -33.33 -12.93 29.04
N GLU A 119 -32.45 -13.16 28.07
CA GLU A 119 -32.12 -12.22 27.01
C GLU A 119 -33.19 -12.15 25.91
N GLU A 120 -33.24 -11.02 25.22
CA GLU A 120 -34.03 -10.84 24.01
C GLU A 120 -33.15 -11.06 22.77
N ILE A 121 -33.67 -11.78 21.79
CA ILE A 121 -33.00 -12.01 20.51
C ILE A 121 -33.51 -11.03 19.45
N VAL A 122 -32.59 -10.29 18.86
CA VAL A 122 -32.83 -9.44 17.69
C VAL A 122 -32.34 -10.18 16.46
N VAL A 123 -33.20 -10.32 15.45
CA VAL A 123 -32.93 -11.04 14.20
C VAL A 123 -33.23 -10.16 13.00
N SER A 124 -32.64 -10.47 11.85
CA SER A 124 -32.97 -9.80 10.59
C SER A 124 -34.38 -10.17 10.13
N GLU A 125 -35.00 -9.33 9.28
CA GLU A 125 -36.29 -9.66 8.66
C GLU A 125 -36.21 -10.94 7.81
N ASP A 126 -35.09 -11.14 7.10
CA ASP A 126 -34.84 -12.31 6.25
C ASP A 126 -34.70 -13.62 7.05
N ASP A 127 -34.28 -13.54 8.31
CA ASP A 127 -34.09 -14.69 9.18
C ASP A 127 -35.31 -15.00 10.06
N LYS A 128 -36.38 -14.20 10.04
CA LYS A 128 -37.61 -14.48 10.81
C LYS A 128 -38.26 -15.82 10.47
N GLY A 129 -38.11 -16.30 9.23
CA GLY A 129 -38.58 -17.63 8.81
C GLY A 129 -37.62 -18.77 9.18
N LYS A 130 -36.35 -18.45 9.46
CA LYS A 130 -35.31 -19.43 9.79
C LYS A 130 -35.20 -19.61 11.31
N ILE A 131 -35.15 -18.51 12.06
CA ILE A 131 -35.11 -18.48 13.52
C ILE A 131 -36.56 -18.40 14.01
N THR A 132 -37.15 -19.56 14.30
CA THR A 132 -38.58 -19.68 14.66
C THR A 132 -38.79 -19.74 16.18
N HIS A 133 -40.03 -19.52 16.62
CA HIS A 133 -40.42 -19.75 18.02
C HIS A 133 -40.16 -21.19 18.48
N GLU A 134 -40.29 -22.18 17.59
CA GLU A 134 -39.96 -23.57 17.89
C GLU A 134 -38.47 -23.76 18.19
N LEU A 135 -37.60 -23.06 17.48
CA LEU A 135 -36.17 -23.07 17.75
C LEU A 135 -35.87 -22.48 19.14
N LEU A 136 -36.47 -21.32 19.46
CA LEU A 136 -36.31 -20.70 20.77
C LEU A 136 -36.86 -21.58 21.91
N ALA A 137 -37.96 -22.29 21.69
CA ALA A 137 -38.49 -23.24 22.66
C ALA A 137 -37.47 -24.36 22.95
N LYS A 138 -36.84 -24.92 21.91
CA LYS A 138 -35.76 -25.92 22.06
C LYS A 138 -34.55 -25.35 22.80
N VAL A 139 -34.12 -24.13 22.46
CA VAL A 139 -33.02 -23.43 23.14
C VAL A 139 -33.36 -23.24 24.63
N ASN A 140 -34.55 -22.74 24.94
CA ASN A 140 -34.98 -22.49 26.32
C ASN A 140 -35.02 -23.76 27.17
N GLU A 141 -35.50 -24.87 26.62
CA GLU A 141 -35.45 -26.18 27.31
C GLU A 141 -34.02 -26.65 27.55
N ALA A 142 -33.12 -26.46 26.58
CA ALA A 142 -31.70 -26.78 26.74
C ALA A 142 -31.02 -25.89 27.80
N LEU A 143 -31.33 -24.60 27.84
CA LEU A 143 -30.81 -23.66 28.83
C LEU A 143 -31.29 -24.00 30.25
N LYS A 144 -32.55 -24.37 30.44
CA LYS A 144 -33.07 -24.85 31.74
C LYS A 144 -32.32 -26.07 32.24
N ARG A 145 -32.01 -27.03 31.34
CA ARG A 145 -31.18 -28.21 31.67
C ARG A 145 -29.75 -27.84 32.07
N GLN A 146 -29.24 -26.71 31.58
CA GLN A 146 -27.94 -26.14 32.00
C GLN A 146 -28.03 -25.28 33.26
N GLY A 147 -29.20 -25.18 33.91
CA GLY A 147 -29.41 -24.39 35.12
C GLY A 147 -29.61 -22.88 34.88
N LYS A 148 -29.81 -22.46 33.62
CA LYS A 148 -30.12 -21.06 33.25
C LYS A 148 -31.63 -20.81 33.23
N ALA A 149 -32.06 -19.55 33.15
CA ALA A 149 -33.48 -19.19 33.22
C ALA A 149 -34.33 -19.77 32.07
N GLY A 150 -33.77 -19.83 30.85
CA GLY A 150 -34.43 -20.40 29.67
C GLY A 150 -35.72 -19.67 29.28
N ASN A 151 -35.63 -18.35 29.16
CA ASN A 151 -36.68 -17.40 28.82
C ASN A 151 -36.22 -16.43 27.72
N ILE A 152 -35.47 -16.94 26.74
CA ILE A 152 -35.11 -16.18 25.55
C ILE A 152 -36.36 -15.91 24.71
N ARG A 153 -36.55 -14.65 24.32
CA ARG A 153 -37.71 -14.16 23.56
C ARG A 153 -37.29 -13.25 22.43
N PHE A 154 -38.09 -13.14 21.37
CA PHE A 154 -37.83 -12.15 20.33
C PHE A 154 -37.97 -10.73 20.89
N SER A 155 -37.02 -9.87 20.55
CA SER A 155 -37.14 -8.45 20.83
C SER A 155 -38.14 -7.79 19.87
N GLY A 156 -38.81 -6.74 20.33
CA GLY A 156 -39.59 -5.85 19.46
C GLY A 156 -38.74 -4.90 18.63
N GLU A 157 -37.43 -4.85 18.89
CA GLU A 157 -36.48 -3.99 18.20
C GLU A 157 -36.16 -4.54 16.79
N LYS A 158 -36.10 -3.63 15.82
CA LYS A 158 -35.69 -3.95 14.45
C LYS A 158 -34.31 -3.35 14.19
N ARG A 159 -33.38 -4.17 13.71
CA ARG A 159 -32.06 -3.72 13.27
C ARG A 159 -31.74 -4.26 11.89
N THR A 160 -30.98 -3.48 11.13
CA THR A 160 -30.47 -3.89 9.82
C THR A 160 -29.29 -4.82 10.04
N ILE A 161 -29.57 -6.13 10.07
CA ILE A 161 -28.60 -7.21 10.21
C ILE A 161 -28.71 -8.07 8.94
N LYS A 162 -27.58 -8.53 8.39
CA LYS A 162 -27.61 -9.42 7.22
C LYS A 162 -27.96 -10.86 7.58
N GLY A 163 -27.40 -11.35 8.70
CA GLY A 163 -27.77 -12.64 9.29
C GLY A 163 -27.07 -12.91 10.62
N GLY A 164 -27.44 -14.01 11.26
CA GLY A 164 -27.14 -14.26 12.67
C GLY A 164 -28.12 -13.54 13.58
N PHE A 165 -27.68 -13.16 14.78
CA PHE A 165 -28.55 -12.52 15.78
C PHE A 165 -27.76 -11.66 16.77
N ILE A 166 -28.48 -10.88 17.56
CA ILE A 166 -27.93 -10.16 18.71
C ILE A 166 -28.73 -10.60 19.95
N LEU A 167 -28.04 -10.96 21.04
CA LEU A 167 -28.67 -11.20 22.33
C LEU A 167 -28.55 -9.94 23.20
N LYS A 168 -29.66 -9.51 23.75
CA LYS A 168 -29.75 -8.28 24.54
C LYS A 168 -30.33 -8.59 25.91
N SER A 169 -29.56 -8.33 26.96
CA SER A 169 -30.05 -8.29 28.33
C SER A 169 -30.29 -6.84 28.77
N ALA A 170 -30.67 -6.65 30.03
CA ALA A 170 -30.82 -5.30 30.59
C ALA A 170 -29.49 -4.53 30.71
N THR A 171 -28.36 -5.24 30.74
CA THR A 171 -27.03 -4.67 31.05
C THR A 171 -25.98 -4.95 29.98
N VAL A 172 -26.17 -5.96 29.13
CA VAL A 172 -25.17 -6.43 28.16
C VAL A 172 -25.85 -6.74 26.82
N GLU A 173 -25.12 -6.46 25.74
CA GLU A 173 -25.49 -6.87 24.40
C GLU A 173 -24.36 -7.73 23.80
N VAL A 174 -24.71 -8.91 23.30
CA VAL A 174 -23.78 -9.86 22.67
C VAL A 174 -24.09 -9.91 21.18
N ASN A 175 -23.16 -9.40 20.38
CA ASN A 175 -23.29 -9.39 18.92
C ASN A 175 -22.84 -10.74 18.33
N CYS A 176 -23.79 -11.51 17.79
CA CYS A 176 -23.55 -12.79 17.12
C CYS A 176 -23.94 -12.73 15.64
N THR A 177 -23.84 -11.55 15.04
CA THR A 177 -24.03 -11.39 13.59
C THR A 177 -22.84 -12.00 12.85
N PHE A 178 -23.08 -12.58 11.66
CA PHE A 178 -22.02 -13.28 10.93
C PHE A 178 -20.89 -12.35 10.48
N ASP A 179 -21.20 -11.11 10.10
CA ASP A 179 -20.20 -10.12 9.75
C ASP A 179 -19.31 -9.77 10.95
N TYR A 180 -19.89 -9.64 12.14
CA TYR A 180 -19.13 -9.40 13.37
C TYR A 180 -18.25 -10.60 13.73
N LEU A 181 -18.80 -11.81 13.71
CA LEU A 181 -18.07 -13.03 14.08
C LEU A 181 -16.94 -13.34 13.10
N LEU A 182 -17.19 -13.23 11.79
CA LEU A 182 -16.15 -13.42 10.77
C LEU A 182 -15.06 -12.38 10.91
N LYS A 183 -15.41 -11.12 11.21
CA LYS A 183 -14.44 -10.06 11.44
C LYS A 183 -13.61 -10.30 12.70
N ALA A 184 -14.22 -10.76 13.78
CA ALA A 184 -13.53 -11.08 15.03
C ALA A 184 -12.53 -12.24 14.85
N GLN A 185 -12.92 -13.24 14.06
CA GLN A 185 -12.07 -14.40 13.76
C GLN A 185 -11.06 -14.13 12.63
N ARG A 186 -11.20 -13.02 11.91
CA ARG A 186 -10.38 -12.72 10.74
C ARG A 186 -8.91 -12.62 11.09
N GLU A 187 -8.54 -11.98 12.20
CA GLU A 187 -7.13 -11.81 12.58
C GLU A 187 -6.41 -13.15 12.73
N GLU A 188 -7.09 -14.16 13.29
CA GLU A 188 -6.55 -15.50 13.46
C GLU A 188 -6.59 -16.30 12.15
N LEU A 189 -7.72 -16.25 11.43
CA LEU A 189 -7.94 -17.05 10.22
C LEU A 189 -7.20 -16.51 8.98
N GLU A 190 -6.87 -15.24 8.93
CA GLU A 190 -6.27 -14.61 7.75
C GLU A 190 -4.91 -15.23 7.40
N THR A 191 -4.12 -15.59 8.41
CA THR A 191 -2.84 -16.29 8.20
C THR A 191 -3.07 -17.70 7.63
N GLU A 192 -4.06 -18.43 8.12
CA GLU A 192 -4.38 -19.77 7.61
C GLU A 192 -4.94 -19.72 6.19
N VAL A 193 -5.82 -18.76 5.91
CA VAL A 193 -6.38 -18.52 4.58
C VAL A 193 -5.27 -18.16 3.59
N ALA A 194 -4.33 -17.28 3.97
CA ALA A 194 -3.19 -16.94 3.14
C ALA A 194 -2.35 -18.18 2.80
N ARG A 195 -2.08 -19.04 3.79
CA ARG A 195 -1.35 -20.30 3.59
C ARG A 195 -2.05 -21.24 2.62
N ILE A 196 -3.37 -21.37 2.72
CA ILE A 196 -4.16 -22.24 1.84
C ILE A 196 -4.21 -21.69 0.41
N LEU A 197 -4.39 -20.37 0.25
CA LEU A 197 -4.57 -19.75 -1.06
C LEU A 197 -3.26 -19.57 -1.84
N PHE A 198 -2.15 -19.35 -1.13
CA PHE A 198 -0.87 -18.97 -1.74
C PHE A 198 0.26 -19.96 -1.49
N GLU A 199 0.00 -21.05 -0.75
CA GLU A 199 1.00 -22.09 -0.43
C GLU A 199 2.24 -21.56 0.33
N GLU A 200 2.05 -20.51 1.15
CA GLU A 200 3.08 -19.82 1.94
C GLU A 200 2.92 -19.99 3.47
#